data_AF-A0A949IZ10-F1
#
_entry.id   AF-A0A949IZ10-F1
#
_cell.length_a   1.000
_cell.length_b   1.000
_cell.length_c   1.000
_cell.angle_alpha   90.00
_cell.angle_beta   90.00
_cell.angle_gamma   90.00
#
_symmetry.space_group_name_H-M   'P 1'
#
loop_
_entity.id
_entity.type
_entity.pdbx_description
1 polymer ?
#
loop_
_entity_poly.entity_id
_entity_poly.type
_entity_poly.pdbx_seq_one_letter_code
_entity_poly.pdbx_strand_id
1 'polypeptide(L)'
;SLRNVLGDVPLSDVLSVKRDDLMAALKKQVGATVGRYGIDIVDIRIVRADLPVQTSEAIYARMRTERQQQAAQFRAEGQEQAQEIKAKADKQRTVLLADAEQQAQVSRGAGDAEASRIYAAAYGRDPAFYAFYRTMQAYRRSFADKDTTLVLSPDSAFLRYFKDEAGKQ
;
A
#
# COMPACT_ATOMS: atom_id res chain seq x y z
N SER A 1 35.00 25.77 45.02
CA SER A 1 34.47 24.71 45.89
C SER A 1 33.83 23.64 45.01
N LEU A 2 34.12 22.34 45.22
CA LEU A 2 33.58 21.21 44.43
C LEU A 2 32.07 21.30 44.20
N ARG A 3 31.35 21.87 45.16
CA ARG A 3 29.88 22.01 45.16
C ARG A 3 29.35 22.89 44.03
N ASN A 4 30.10 23.86 43.53
CA ASN A 4 29.68 24.72 42.42
C ASN A 4 29.80 24.00 41.07
N VAL A 5 30.86 23.22 40.86
CA VAL A 5 31.10 22.51 39.59
C VAL A 5 30.09 21.37 39.40
N LEU A 6 29.65 20.75 40.49
CA LEU A 6 28.60 19.72 40.46
C LEU A 6 27.18 20.30 40.31
N GLY A 7 26.98 21.59 40.61
CA GLY A 7 25.67 22.25 40.53
C GLY A 7 25.28 22.68 39.11
N ASP A 8 26.26 22.95 38.24
CA ASP A 8 26.04 23.42 36.86
C ASP A 8 25.88 22.28 35.84
N VAL A 9 26.03 21.03 36.28
CA VAL A 9 26.05 19.87 35.37
C VAL A 9 24.73 19.12 35.46
N PRO A 10 24.04 18.88 34.33
CA PRO A 10 22.81 18.09 34.34
C PRO A 10 23.06 16.70 34.91
N LEU A 11 22.13 16.22 35.74
CA LEU A 11 22.22 14.90 36.37
C LEU A 11 22.37 13.75 35.34
N SER A 12 21.81 13.92 34.13
CA SER A 12 21.97 13.00 33.01
C SER A 12 23.42 12.88 32.54
N ASP A 13 24.19 13.97 32.60
CA ASP A 13 25.59 14.00 32.16
C ASP A 13 26.51 13.32 33.17
N VAL A 14 26.22 13.43 34.47
CA VAL A 14 26.93 12.74 35.57
C VAL A 14 26.74 11.22 35.52
N LEU A 15 25.61 10.76 34.95
CA LEU A 15 25.26 9.35 34.78
C LEU A 15 25.59 8.80 33.38
N SER A 16 26.23 9.59 32.52
CA SER A 16 26.56 9.24 31.13
C SER A 16 28.07 9.05 30.90
N VAL A 17 28.45 8.80 29.64
CA VAL A 17 29.85 8.70 29.17
C VAL A 17 30.67 9.99 29.46
N LYS A 18 30.01 11.15 29.64
CA LYS A 18 30.68 12.42 29.99
C LYS A 18 31.24 12.46 31.42
N ARG A 19 31.02 11.42 32.22
CA ARG A 19 31.52 11.33 33.61
C ARG A 19 33.04 11.45 33.68
N ASP A 20 33.76 10.88 32.73
CA ASP A 20 35.23 10.85 32.75
C ASP A 20 35.82 12.24 32.54
N ASP A 21 35.25 13.01 31.61
CA ASP A 21 35.63 14.40 31.37
C ASP A 21 35.37 15.28 32.61
N LEU A 22 34.26 15.02 33.31
CA LEU A 22 33.90 15.70 34.54
C LEU A 22 34.90 15.42 35.67
N MET A 23 35.31 14.15 35.82
CA MET A 23 36.31 13.75 36.83
C MET A 23 37.67 14.39 36.53
N ALA A 24 38.08 14.45 35.26
CA ALA A 24 39.32 15.09 34.84
C ALA A 24 39.32 16.61 35.12
N ALA A 25 38.21 17.29 34.83
CA ALA A 25 38.03 18.70 35.13
C ALA A 25 38.09 18.97 36.65
N LEU A 26 37.43 18.12 37.45
CA LEU A 26 37.47 18.22 38.92
C LEU A 26 38.88 18.04 39.46
N LYS A 27 39.59 17.01 38.99
CA LYS A 27 40.97 16.72 39.43
C LYS A 27 41.89 17.90 39.19
N LYS A 28 41.80 18.54 38.02
CA LYS A 28 42.60 19.72 37.66
C LYS A 28 42.31 20.90 38.60
N GLN A 29 41.04 21.18 38.87
CA GLN A 29 40.64 22.34 39.66
C GLN A 29 40.93 22.18 41.16
N VAL A 30 40.75 20.97 41.70
CA VAL A 30 41.06 20.67 43.10
C VAL A 30 42.58 20.59 43.28
N GLY A 31 43.29 19.93 42.36
CA GLY A 31 44.76 19.82 42.37
C GLY A 31 45.46 21.18 42.44
N ALA A 32 45.00 22.18 41.67
CA ALA A 32 45.54 23.53 41.72
C ALA A 32 45.39 24.21 43.10
N THR A 33 44.38 23.82 43.88
CA THR A 33 44.13 24.37 45.22
C THR A 33 44.97 23.67 46.29
N VAL A 34 45.05 22.34 46.23
CA VAL A 34 45.75 21.52 47.25
C VAL A 34 47.25 21.42 47.04
N GLY A 35 47.74 21.64 45.81
CA GLY A 35 49.18 21.67 45.52
C GLY A 35 49.93 22.76 46.30
N ARG A 36 49.23 23.85 46.68
CA ARG A 36 49.79 24.90 47.55
C ARG A 36 50.08 24.43 48.98
N TYR A 37 49.52 23.29 49.37
CA TYR A 37 49.69 22.65 50.68
C TYR A 37 50.57 21.38 50.60
N GLY A 38 51.21 21.12 49.46
CA GLY A 38 52.09 19.96 49.27
C GLY A 38 51.36 18.62 49.14
N ILE A 39 50.06 18.63 48.84
CA ILE A 39 49.22 17.44 48.70
C ILE A 39 49.05 17.12 47.21
N ASP A 40 49.35 15.90 46.79
CA ASP A 40 49.15 15.40 45.42
C ASP A 40 47.91 14.49 45.34
N ILE A 41 47.08 14.70 44.31
CA ILE A 41 45.84 13.94 44.10
C ILE A 41 46.06 12.92 42.99
N VAL A 42 46.09 11.65 43.38
CA VAL A 42 46.26 10.52 42.46
C VAL A 42 44.98 10.25 41.66
N ASP A 43 43.81 10.23 42.31
CA ASP A 43 42.52 9.93 41.67
C ASP A 43 41.32 10.57 42.40
N ILE A 44 40.26 10.91 41.66
CA ILE A 44 38.98 11.38 42.21
C ILE A 44 37.87 10.50 41.63
N ARG A 45 37.08 9.88 42.52
CA ARG A 45 35.92 9.07 42.12
C ARG A 45 34.66 9.51 42.84
N ILE A 46 33.56 9.64 42.11
CA ILE A 46 32.22 9.73 42.71
C ILE A 46 31.85 8.36 43.27
N VAL A 47 31.76 8.26 44.59
CA VAL A 47 31.40 7.02 45.31
C VAL A 47 29.89 6.75 45.23
N ARG A 48 29.06 7.80 45.32
CA ARG A 48 27.61 7.67 45.27
C ARG A 48 26.97 8.99 44.88
N ALA A 49 26.11 8.96 43.86
CA ALA A 49 25.22 10.06 43.50
C ALA A 49 23.79 9.57 43.71
N ASP A 50 23.38 9.46 44.98
CA ASP A 50 22.01 9.06 45.29
C ASP A 50 21.07 10.25 45.04
N LEU A 51 20.03 10.03 44.22
CA LEU A 51 18.87 10.91 44.27
C LEU A 51 18.16 10.67 45.61
N PRO A 52 17.79 11.73 46.35
CA PRO A 52 16.86 11.59 47.45
C PRO A 52 15.58 10.90 46.94
N VAL A 53 15.22 9.78 47.55
CA VAL A 53 14.09 8.91 47.16
C VAL A 53 12.76 9.69 47.04
N GLN A 54 12.63 10.81 47.76
CA GLN A 54 11.44 11.67 47.68
C GLN A 54 11.28 12.42 46.33
N THR A 55 12.34 12.59 45.54
CA THR A 55 12.30 13.36 44.27
C THR A 55 12.37 12.47 43.03
N SER A 56 12.81 11.22 43.20
CA SER A 56 13.04 10.29 42.09
C SER A 56 11.72 9.77 41.48
N GLU A 57 10.70 9.48 42.30
CA GLU A 57 9.39 9.01 41.81
C GLU A 57 8.73 10.00 40.84
N ALA A 58 8.76 11.29 41.14
CA ALA A 58 8.17 12.32 40.29
C ALA A 58 8.88 12.41 38.92
N ILE A 59 10.20 12.28 38.90
CA ILE A 59 10.99 12.27 37.65
C ILE A 59 10.68 11.00 36.84
N TYR A 60 10.63 9.84 37.48
CA TYR A 60 10.28 8.58 36.81
C TYR A 60 8.84 8.58 36.26
N ALA A 61 7.90 9.14 37.01
CA ALA A 61 6.52 9.31 36.55
C ALA A 61 6.47 10.20 35.30
N ARG A 62 7.16 11.35 35.33
CA ARG A 62 7.27 12.25 34.17
C ARG A 62 7.90 11.57 32.96
N MET A 63 9.02 10.86 33.14
CA MET A 63 9.67 10.13 32.04
C MET A 63 8.76 9.06 31.43
N ARG A 64 7.96 8.36 32.25
CA ARG A 64 6.98 7.39 31.75
C ARG A 64 5.88 8.06 30.93
N THR A 65 5.36 9.19 31.39
CA THR A 65 4.35 9.96 30.66
C THR A 65 4.89 10.49 29.34
N GLU A 66 6.10 11.05 29.33
CA GLU A 66 6.76 11.54 28.11
C GLU A 66 6.99 10.39 27.11
N ARG A 67 7.47 9.23 27.58
CA ARG A 67 7.61 8.02 26.76
C ARG A 67 6.27 7.54 26.20
N GLN A 68 5.20 7.56 27.01
CA GLN A 68 3.86 7.16 26.57
C GLN A 68 3.28 8.12 25.54
N GLN A 69 3.46 9.43 25.73
CA GLN A 69 3.06 10.45 24.77
C GLN A 69 3.83 10.29 23.46
N GLN A 70 5.14 10.12 23.51
CA GLN A 70 5.97 9.89 22.32
C GLN A 70 5.54 8.61 21.58
N ALA A 71 5.29 7.51 22.30
CA ALA A 71 4.80 6.27 21.69
C ALA A 71 3.39 6.41 21.10
N ALA A 72 2.52 7.23 21.71
CA ALA A 72 1.20 7.52 21.17
C ALA A 72 1.29 8.36 19.90
N GLN A 73 2.16 9.37 19.89
CA GLN A 73 2.44 10.21 18.72
C GLN A 73 2.92 9.37 17.53
N PHE A 74 3.94 8.52 17.73
CA PHE A 74 4.44 7.67 16.65
C PHE A 74 3.39 6.67 16.14
N ARG A 75 2.52 6.17 17.02
CA ARG A 75 1.40 5.30 16.60
C ARG A 75 0.36 6.06 15.78
N ALA A 76 0.04 7.30 16.15
CA ALA A 76 -0.89 8.14 15.41
C ALA A 76 -0.32 8.49 14.01
N GLU A 77 0.93 8.93 13.95
CA GLU A 77 1.62 9.22 12.68
C GLU A 77 1.70 7.98 11.78
N GLY A 78 2.05 6.82 12.34
CA GLY A 78 2.08 5.56 11.59
C GLY A 78 0.70 5.14 11.06
N GLN A 79 -0.37 5.39 11.83
CA GLN A 79 -1.74 5.13 11.38
C GLN A 79 -2.18 6.10 10.28
N GLU A 80 -1.86 7.38 10.41
CA GLU A 80 -2.15 8.41 9.41
C GLU A 80 -1.48 8.07 8.08
N GLN A 81 -0.16 7.81 8.10
CA GLN A 81 0.60 7.42 6.90
C GLN A 81 0.06 6.13 6.28
N ALA A 82 -0.26 5.13 7.10
CA ALA A 82 -0.84 3.89 6.60
C ALA A 82 -2.20 4.12 5.93
N GLN A 83 -3.05 4.98 6.50
CA GLN A 83 -4.36 5.33 5.94
C GLN A 83 -4.22 6.10 4.62
N GLU A 84 -3.28 7.05 4.55
CA GLU A 84 -2.99 7.80 3.33
C GLU A 84 -2.52 6.87 2.20
N ILE A 85 -1.57 5.98 2.50
CA ILE A 85 -1.04 5.01 1.53
C ILE A 85 -2.17 4.11 1.01
N LYS A 86 -3.01 3.57 1.90
CA LYS A 86 -4.15 2.74 1.50
C LYS A 86 -5.13 3.50 0.63
N ALA A 87 -5.54 4.70 1.03
CA ALA A 87 -6.47 5.53 0.27
C ALA A 87 -5.92 5.86 -1.13
N LYS A 88 -4.63 6.17 -1.23
CA LYS A 88 -3.95 6.42 -2.51
C LYS A 88 -3.89 5.17 -3.38
N ALA A 89 -3.58 4.01 -2.79
CA ALA A 89 -3.56 2.73 -3.49
C ALA A 89 -4.95 2.35 -4.01
N ASP A 90 -5.99 2.50 -3.20
CA ASP A 90 -7.37 2.21 -3.59
C ASP A 90 -7.86 3.13 -4.72
N LYS A 91 -7.51 4.42 -4.65
CA LYS A 91 -7.77 5.38 -5.73
C LYS A 91 -7.08 4.96 -7.03
N GLN A 92 -5.78 4.63 -6.96
CA GLN A 92 -5.00 4.21 -8.13
C GLN A 92 -5.56 2.92 -8.74
N ARG A 93 -5.91 1.94 -7.90
CA ARG A 93 -6.54 0.69 -8.33
C ARG A 93 -7.85 0.97 -9.08
N THR A 94 -8.69 1.85 -8.54
CA THR A 94 -10.00 2.16 -9.14
C THR A 94 -9.83 2.82 -10.49
N VAL A 95 -8.93 3.81 -10.61
CA VAL A 95 -8.62 4.46 -11.89
C VAL A 95 -8.06 3.45 -12.90
N LEU A 96 -7.10 2.61 -12.48
CA LEU A 96 -6.49 1.62 -13.37
C LEU A 96 -7.51 0.60 -13.90
N LEU A 97 -8.43 0.14 -13.04
CA LEU A 97 -9.50 -0.77 -13.45
C LEU A 97 -10.48 -0.09 -14.42
N ALA A 98 -10.85 1.16 -14.15
CA ALA A 98 -11.72 1.93 -15.03
C ALA A 98 -11.07 2.16 -16.40
N ASP A 99 -9.79 2.53 -16.44
CA ASP A 99 -9.03 2.72 -17.68
C ASP A 99 -8.90 1.41 -18.46
N ALA A 100 -8.61 0.30 -17.78
CA ALA A 100 -8.53 -1.01 -18.39
C ALA A 100 -9.88 -1.47 -18.97
N GLU A 101 -10.98 -1.25 -18.24
CA GLU A 101 -12.31 -1.57 -18.72
C GLU A 101 -12.71 -0.71 -19.92
N GLN A 102 -12.44 0.60 -19.87
CA GLN A 102 -12.65 1.51 -20.99
C GLN A 102 -11.89 1.03 -22.23
N GLN A 103 -10.59 0.74 -22.11
CA GLN A 103 -9.78 0.24 -23.22
C GLN A 103 -10.30 -1.08 -23.76
N ALA A 104 -10.73 -1.99 -22.89
CA ALA A 104 -11.32 -3.26 -23.30
C ALA A 104 -12.63 -3.07 -24.08
N GLN A 105 -13.49 -2.14 -23.65
CA GLN A 105 -14.74 -1.81 -24.35
C GLN A 105 -14.48 -1.15 -25.70
N VAL A 106 -13.51 -0.23 -25.78
CA VAL A 106 -13.10 0.39 -27.05
C VAL A 106 -12.56 -0.66 -28.02
N SER A 107 -11.69 -1.55 -27.55
CA SER A 107 -11.12 -2.62 -28.37
C SER A 107 -12.20 -3.59 -28.86
N ARG A 108 -13.13 -4.00 -27.99
CA ARG A 108 -14.27 -4.83 -28.38
C ARG A 108 -15.17 -4.12 -29.39
N GLY A 109 -15.51 -2.85 -29.15
CA GLY A 109 -16.32 -2.05 -30.07
C GLY A 109 -15.66 -1.87 -31.45
N ALA A 110 -14.34 -1.69 -31.50
CA ALA A 110 -13.60 -1.63 -32.75
C ALA A 110 -13.62 -2.98 -33.50
N GLY A 111 -13.48 -4.10 -32.76
CA GLY A 111 -13.60 -5.44 -33.31
C GLY A 111 -14.99 -5.73 -33.88
N ASP A 112 -16.05 -5.37 -33.14
CA ASP A 112 -17.44 -5.54 -33.57
C ASP A 112 -17.77 -4.67 -34.78
N ALA A 113 -17.27 -3.44 -34.83
CA ALA A 113 -17.42 -2.54 -35.98
C ALA A 113 -16.73 -3.12 -37.22
N GLU A 114 -15.50 -3.60 -37.09
CA GLU A 114 -14.76 -4.19 -38.20
C GLU A 114 -15.39 -5.51 -38.68
N ALA A 115 -15.80 -6.37 -37.76
CA ALA A 115 -16.54 -7.58 -38.09
C ALA A 115 -17.84 -7.24 -38.84
N SER A 116 -18.61 -6.27 -38.35
CA SER A 116 -19.84 -5.81 -39.01
C SER A 116 -19.57 -5.23 -40.39
N ARG A 117 -18.47 -4.49 -40.58
CA ARG A 117 -18.04 -3.96 -41.87
C ARG A 117 -17.69 -5.08 -42.85
N ILE A 118 -16.91 -6.07 -42.42
CA ILE A 118 -16.55 -7.24 -43.23
C ILE A 118 -17.81 -8.04 -43.61
N TYR A 119 -18.70 -8.27 -42.64
CA TYR A 119 -19.96 -8.94 -42.88
C TYR A 119 -20.83 -8.18 -43.88
N ALA A 120 -21.01 -6.87 -43.71
CA ALA A 120 -21.78 -6.05 -44.65
C ALA A 120 -21.18 -6.07 -46.07
N ALA A 121 -19.85 -5.96 -46.18
CA ALA A 121 -19.14 -6.06 -47.46
C ALA A 121 -19.30 -7.44 -48.12
N ALA A 122 -19.30 -8.52 -47.32
CA ALA A 122 -19.57 -9.86 -47.80
C ALA A 122 -21.04 -10.05 -48.21
N TYR A 123 -22.00 -9.54 -47.43
CA TYR A 123 -23.44 -9.60 -47.72
C TYR A 123 -23.81 -8.83 -48.98
N GLY A 124 -23.13 -7.71 -49.26
CA GLY A 124 -23.36 -6.91 -50.46
C GLY A 124 -22.87 -7.55 -51.76
N ARG A 125 -22.03 -8.60 -51.71
CA ARG A 125 -21.53 -9.28 -52.92
C ARG A 125 -22.53 -10.24 -53.55
N ASP A 126 -23.21 -11.04 -52.73
CA ASP A 126 -24.30 -11.93 -53.18
C ASP A 126 -25.27 -12.22 -52.01
N PRO A 127 -26.38 -11.47 -51.93
CA PRO A 127 -27.38 -11.65 -50.87
C PRO A 127 -28.07 -13.02 -50.88
N ALA A 128 -28.22 -13.63 -52.06
CA ALA A 128 -28.93 -14.90 -52.21
C ALA A 128 -28.08 -16.07 -51.73
N PHE A 129 -26.81 -16.12 -52.16
CA PHE A 129 -25.86 -17.14 -51.71
C PHE A 129 -25.63 -17.11 -50.20
N TYR A 130 -25.54 -15.90 -49.62
CA TYR A 130 -25.37 -15.77 -48.17
C TYR A 130 -26.60 -16.24 -47.38
N ALA A 131 -27.82 -15.85 -47.79
CA ALA A 131 -29.05 -16.29 -47.13
C ALA A 131 -29.16 -17.82 -47.12
N PHE A 132 -28.75 -18.47 -48.21
CA PHE A 132 -28.64 -19.92 -48.29
C PHE A 132 -27.57 -20.47 -47.32
N TYR A 133 -26.33 -19.97 -47.38
CA TYR A 133 -25.22 -20.44 -46.55
C TYR A 133 -25.47 -20.29 -45.04
N ARG A 134 -26.04 -19.16 -44.60
CA ARG A 134 -26.38 -18.91 -43.20
C ARG A 134 -27.46 -19.86 -42.70
N THR A 135 -28.48 -20.13 -43.54
CA THR A 135 -29.52 -21.10 -43.21
C THR A 135 -28.95 -22.51 -43.12
N MET A 136 -28.04 -22.90 -44.01
CA MET A 136 -27.34 -24.19 -43.94
C MET A 136 -26.47 -24.33 -42.68
N GLN A 137 -25.76 -23.28 -42.27
CA GLN A 137 -25.02 -23.30 -41.00
C GLN A 137 -25.94 -23.40 -39.79
N ALA A 138 -27.09 -22.71 -39.79
CA ALA A 138 -28.09 -22.81 -38.75
C ALA A 138 -28.66 -24.24 -38.65
N TYR A 139 -28.99 -24.86 -39.79
CA TYR A 139 -29.39 -26.27 -39.84
C TYR A 139 -28.32 -27.17 -39.24
N ARG A 140 -27.07 -27.00 -39.65
CA ARG A 140 -25.97 -27.84 -39.16
C ARG A 140 -25.78 -27.72 -37.65
N ARG A 141 -25.97 -26.53 -37.06
CA ARG A 141 -25.89 -26.34 -35.61
C ARG A 141 -27.10 -26.91 -34.89
N SER A 142 -28.31 -26.65 -35.38
CA SER A 142 -29.55 -27.12 -34.76
C SER A 142 -29.74 -28.63 -34.84
N PHE A 143 -29.22 -29.28 -35.88
CA PHE A 143 -29.27 -30.74 -36.05
C PHE A 143 -28.01 -31.47 -35.54
N ALA A 144 -26.98 -30.75 -35.08
CA ALA A 144 -25.79 -31.38 -34.50
C ALA A 144 -26.03 -31.95 -33.10
N ASP A 145 -27.04 -31.43 -32.39
CA ASP A 145 -27.36 -31.83 -31.03
C ASP A 145 -28.45 -32.89 -31.03
N LYS A 146 -28.11 -34.13 -30.63
CA LYS A 146 -28.97 -35.32 -30.79
C LYS A 146 -30.16 -35.35 -29.83
N ASP A 147 -30.13 -34.51 -28.79
CA ASP A 147 -31.16 -34.46 -27.74
C ASP A 147 -32.19 -33.32 -27.94
N THR A 148 -32.02 -32.50 -28.98
CA THR A 148 -32.95 -31.38 -29.25
C THR A 148 -34.17 -31.84 -30.06
N THR A 149 -35.34 -31.92 -29.40
CA THR A 149 -36.62 -32.15 -30.10
C THR A 149 -37.12 -30.83 -30.70
N LEU A 150 -37.03 -30.68 -32.02
CA LEU A 150 -37.43 -29.46 -32.73
C LEU A 150 -38.87 -29.61 -33.28
N VAL A 151 -39.83 -28.87 -32.72
CA VAL A 151 -41.21 -28.80 -33.23
C VAL A 151 -41.33 -27.57 -34.14
N LEU A 152 -41.37 -27.80 -35.45
CA LEU A 152 -41.48 -26.74 -36.45
C LEU A 152 -42.75 -26.92 -37.28
N SER A 153 -43.45 -25.81 -37.52
CA SER A 153 -44.57 -25.79 -38.47
C SER A 153 -44.04 -26.05 -39.89
N PRO A 154 -44.78 -26.82 -40.73
CA PRO A 154 -44.37 -27.11 -42.10
C PRO A 154 -44.05 -25.85 -42.93
N ASP A 155 -44.70 -24.71 -42.66
CA ASP A 155 -44.54 -23.46 -43.41
C ASP A 155 -43.54 -22.48 -42.78
N SER A 156 -42.67 -22.98 -41.90
CA SER A 156 -41.65 -22.15 -41.26
C SER A 156 -40.64 -21.61 -42.28
N ALA A 157 -40.35 -20.31 -42.20
CA ALA A 157 -39.26 -19.66 -42.93
C ALA A 157 -37.90 -20.34 -42.68
N PHE A 158 -37.77 -21.04 -41.55
CA PHE A 158 -36.61 -21.86 -41.25
C PHE A 158 -36.41 -22.93 -42.30
N LEU A 159 -37.43 -23.64 -42.81
CA LEU A 159 -37.31 -24.77 -43.75
C LEU A 159 -37.34 -24.37 -45.23
N ARG A 160 -37.28 -23.08 -45.55
CA ARG A 160 -37.46 -22.54 -46.90
C ARG A 160 -36.53 -23.17 -47.95
N TYR A 161 -35.25 -23.33 -47.61
CA TYR A 161 -34.24 -23.92 -48.49
C TYR A 161 -34.20 -25.46 -48.45
N PHE A 162 -35.01 -26.09 -47.59
CA PHE A 162 -35.18 -27.55 -47.56
C PHE A 162 -36.30 -28.00 -48.51
N LYS A 163 -37.27 -27.12 -48.80
CA LYS A 163 -38.39 -27.39 -49.73
C LYS A 163 -38.10 -26.97 -51.18
N ASP A 164 -37.28 -25.93 -51.39
CA ASP A 164 -36.92 -25.42 -52.71
C ASP A 164 -35.45 -24.95 -52.72
N GLU A 165 -34.65 -25.42 -53.68
CA GLU A 165 -33.23 -25.04 -53.85
C GLU A 165 -33.05 -23.54 -54.13
N ALA A 166 -34.06 -22.88 -54.72
CA ALA A 166 -34.02 -21.44 -54.98
C ALA A 166 -34.50 -20.58 -53.79
N GLY A 167 -35.07 -21.20 -52.75
CA GLY A 167 -35.57 -20.51 -51.56
C GLY A 167 -36.64 -19.46 -51.83
N LYS A 168 -37.45 -19.61 -52.90
CA LYS A 168 -38.61 -18.76 -53.12
C LYS A 168 -39.80 -19.30 -52.32
N GLN A 169 -40.61 -18.39 -51.79
CA GLN A 169 -41.95 -18.74 -51.30
C GLN A 169 -42.87 -18.90 -52.50
#